data_AF-A0A9D6VX94-F1
#
_entry.id   AF-A0A9D6VX94-F1
#
_cell.length_a   1.000
_cell.length_b   1.000
_cell.length_c   1.000
_cell.angle_alpha   90.00
_cell.angle_beta   90.00
_cell.angle_gamma   90.00
#
_symmetry.space_group_name_H-M   'P 1'
#
loop_
_entity.id
_entity.type
_entity.pdbx_description
1 polymer ?
#
loop_
_entity_poly.entity_id
_entity_poly.type
_entity_poly.pdbx_seq_one_letter_code
_entity_poly.pdbx_strand_id
1 'polypeptide(L)' 'MERKVDVAIIGAGSAGLTATATVRRYTENFVLVDGGELGTTCARVGCMPSKAAIQVAEDL' A
#
# COMPACT_ATOMS: atom_id res chain seq x y z
N MET A 1 -15.96 -7.28 -19.58
CA MET A 1 -15.05 -8.43 -19.47
C MET A 1 -14.96 -8.79 -18.00
N GLU A 2 -15.22 -10.05 -17.65
CA GLU A 2 -15.21 -10.52 -16.26
C GLU A 2 -13.94 -11.36 -16.03
N ARG A 3 -13.26 -11.16 -14.89
CA ARG A 3 -12.07 -11.92 -14.49
C ARG A 3 -12.33 -12.58 -13.14
N LYS A 4 -12.21 -13.90 -13.07
CA LYS A 4 -12.35 -14.67 -11.83
C LYS A 4 -10.98 -14.84 -11.18
N VAL A 5 -10.89 -14.52 -9.88
CA VAL A 5 -9.65 -14.56 -9.09
C VAL A 5 -9.92 -15.17 -7.73
N ASP A 6 -8.89 -15.72 -7.08
CA ASP A 6 -9.01 -16.26 -5.73
C ASP A 6 -9.07 -15.14 -4.70
N VAL A 7 -8.31 -14.06 -4.94
CA VAL A 7 -8.25 -12.89 -4.06
C VAL A 7 -8.25 -11.60 -4.88
N ALA A 8 -9.07 -10.64 -4.46
CA ALA A 8 -9.05 -9.27 -4.97
C ALA A 8 -8.67 -8.31 -3.84
N ILE A 9 -7.59 -7.56 -4.03
CA ILE A 9 -7.09 -6.55 -3.09
C ILE A 9 -7.42 -5.18 -3.66
N ILE A 10 -8.14 -4.36 -2.89
CA ILE A 10 -8.55 -3.01 -3.31
C ILE A 10 -7.77 -1.97 -2.50
N GLY A 11 -6.96 -1.18 -3.21
CA GLY A 11 -6.06 -0.15 -2.70
C GLY A 11 -4.63 -0.66 -2.50
N ALA A 12 -3.63 0.04 -3.05
CA ALA A 12 -2.19 -0.25 -2.87
C ALA A 12 -1.57 0.63 -1.76
N GLY A 13 -2.33 0.90 -0.71
CA GLY A 13 -1.81 1.47 0.54
C GLY A 13 -0.95 0.46 1.32
N SER A 14 -0.48 0.85 2.51
CA SER A 14 0.40 0.00 3.33
C SER A 14 -0.20 -1.38 3.58
N ALA A 15 -1.48 -1.44 3.97
CA ALA A 15 -2.17 -2.70 4.21
C ALA A 15 -2.35 -3.54 2.93
N GLY A 16 -2.68 -2.92 1.80
CA GLY A 16 -2.86 -3.61 0.53
C GLY A 16 -1.56 -4.23 -0.02
N LEU A 17 -0.44 -3.52 0.15
CA LEU A 17 0.88 -4.04 -0.20
C LEU A 17 1.30 -5.18 0.74
N THR A 18 1.03 -5.07 2.05
CA THR A 18 1.25 -6.17 3.00
C THR A 18 0.38 -7.38 2.66
N ALA A 19 -0.89 -7.19 2.35
CA ALA A 19 -1.79 -8.25 1.92
C ALA A 19 -1.28 -8.92 0.63
N THR A 20 -0.81 -8.13 -0.32
CA THR A 20 -0.22 -8.63 -1.57
C THR A 20 1.00 -9.51 -1.30
N ALA A 21 1.89 -9.10 -0.39
CA ALA A 21 3.06 -9.89 -0.01
C ALA A 21 2.68 -11.22 0.65
N THR A 22 1.58 -11.26 1.39
CA THR A 22 1.04 -12.49 1.99
C THR A 22 0.38 -13.38 0.93
N VAL A 23 -0.54 -12.86 0.14
CA VAL A 23 -1.31 -13.59 -0.87
C VAL A 23 -0.39 -14.26 -1.91
N ARG A 24 0.67 -13.56 -2.32
CA ARG A 24 1.70 -14.09 -3.23
C ARG A 24 2.37 -15.37 -2.76
N ARG A 25 2.32 -15.70 -1.46
CA ARG A 25 2.88 -16.95 -0.93
C ARG A 25 1.96 -18.15 -1.13
N TYR A 26 0.68 -17.91 -1.43
CA TYR A 26 -0.36 -18.94 -1.49
C TYR A 26 -0.95 -19.11 -2.89
N THR A 27 -1.03 -18.03 -3.69
CA THR A 27 -1.57 -18.09 -5.05
C THR A 27 -1.00 -17.00 -5.94
N GLU A 28 -0.90 -17.28 -7.24
CA GLU A 28 -0.62 -16.30 -8.29
C GLU A 28 -1.92 -15.72 -8.89
N ASN A 29 -3.08 -16.32 -8.61
CA ASN A 29 -4.37 -15.90 -9.13
C ASN A 29 -5.04 -14.84 -8.25
N PHE A 30 -4.38 -13.69 -8.13
CA PHE A 30 -4.92 -12.53 -7.41
C PHE A 30 -4.80 -11.25 -8.25
N VAL A 31 -5.54 -10.23 -7.85
CA VAL A 31 -5.43 -8.86 -8.40
C VAL A 31 -5.24 -7.85 -7.29
N LEU A 32 -4.46 -6.82 -7.58
CA LEU A 32 -4.36 -5.60 -6.79
C LEU A 32 -4.88 -4.46 -7.68
N VAL A 33 -5.93 -3.80 -7.23
CA VAL A 33 -6.54 -2.67 -7.93
C VAL A 33 -6.32 -1.43 -7.10
N ASP A 34 -5.64 -0.43 -7.64
CA ASP A 34 -5.53 0.86 -7.02
C ASP A 34 -5.87 1.97 -8.01
N GLY A 35 -6.75 2.87 -7.58
CA GLY A 35 -7.08 4.10 -8.32
C GLY A 35 -6.35 5.32 -7.77
N GLY A 36 -5.61 5.16 -6.67
CA GLY A 36 -4.79 6.21 -6.09
C GLY A 36 -3.52 6.47 -6.89
N GLU A 37 -2.88 7.58 -6.58
CA GLU A 37 -1.57 7.89 -7.14
C GLU A 37 -0.51 6.85 -6.67
N LEU A 38 0.71 6.85 -7.23
CA LEU A 38 1.76 5.90 -6.83
C LEU A 38 2.44 6.23 -5.48
N GLY A 39 2.46 5.27 -4.57
CA GLY A 39 3.08 5.41 -3.24
C GLY A 39 2.01 5.49 -2.15
N THR A 40 2.18 4.76 -1.06
CA THR A 40 1.14 4.68 -0.01
C THR A 40 0.87 6.07 0.60
N THR A 41 -0.33 6.30 1.12
CA THR A 41 -0.62 7.51 1.92
C THR A 41 0.41 7.69 3.03
N CYS A 42 0.78 6.58 3.70
CA CYS A 42 1.78 6.55 4.75
C CYS A 42 3.13 7.11 4.28
N ALA A 43 3.59 6.73 3.09
CA ALA A 43 4.87 7.18 2.55
C ALA A 43 4.83 8.62 2.01
N ARG A 44 3.73 9.05 1.40
CA ARG A 44 3.67 10.33 0.69
C ARG A 44 3.18 11.52 1.49
N VAL A 45 2.10 11.34 2.24
CA VAL A 45 1.37 12.45 2.87
C VAL A 45 0.89 12.09 4.29
N GLY A 46 1.43 11.01 4.85
CA GLY A 46 0.99 10.45 6.12
C GLY A 46 2.15 10.31 7.10
N CYS A 47 2.34 9.10 7.62
CA CYS A 47 3.24 8.86 8.73
C CYS A 47 4.71 9.18 8.43
N MET A 48 5.22 8.89 7.24
CA MET A 48 6.63 9.17 6.90
C MET A 48 6.94 10.66 6.88
N PRO A 49 6.26 11.51 6.06
CA PRO A 49 6.56 12.94 6.04
C PRO A 49 6.23 13.62 7.36
N SER A 50 5.21 13.16 8.10
CA SER A 50 4.90 13.73 9.41
C SER A 50 6.02 13.47 10.42
N LYS A 51 6.61 12.26 10.41
CA LYS A 51 7.76 11.94 11.28
C LYS A 51 9.04 12.63 10.84
N ALA A 52 9.28 12.77 9.54
CA ALA A 52 10.40 13.56 9.05
C ALA A 52 10.31 15.03 9.51
N ALA A 53 9.13 15.65 9.43
CA ALA A 53 8.92 17.02 9.88
C ALA A 53 9.12 17.18 11.40
N ILE A 54 8.64 16.22 12.19
CA ILE A 54 8.85 16.21 13.65
C ILE A 54 10.35 16.13 13.97
N GLN A 55 11.10 15.23 13.30
CA GLN A 55 12.54 15.10 13.52
C GLN A 55 13.29 16.40 13.22
N VAL A 56 12.97 17.06 12.11
CA VAL A 56 13.57 18.35 11.77
C VAL A 56 13.30 19.40 12.85
N ALA A 57 12.12 19.37 13.48
CA ALA A 57 11.81 20.28 14.57
C ALA A 57 12.54 19.94 15.88
N GLU A 58 12.87 18.66 16.13
CA GLU A 58 13.65 18.22 17.29
C GLU A 58 15.16 18.51 17.13
N ASP A 59 15.66 18.53 15.90
CA ASP A 59 17.08 18.78 15.59
C ASP A 59 17.47 20.27 15.60
N LEU A 60 16.49 21.19 15.68
CA LEU A 60 16.67 22.64 15.73
C LEU A 60 16.76 23.17 17.16
#